data_AF-A0A1G0ES67-F1
#
_entry.id   AF-A0A1G0ES67-F1
#
_cell.length_a   1.000
_cell.length_b   1.000
_cell.length_c   1.000
_cell.angle_alpha   90.00
_cell.angle_beta   90.00
_cell.angle_gamma   90.00
#
_symmetry.space_group_name_H-M   'P 1'
#
loop_
_entity.id
_entity.type
_entity.pdbx_description
1 polymer ?
#
loop_
_entity_poly.entity_id
_entity_poly.type
_entity_poly.pdbx_seq_one_letter_code
_entity_poly.pdbx_strand_id
1 'polypeptide(L)'
;MKVTAIRYWLPLLALFAASPALGDGEDVAPPSREEVQQELYLVKMLITNSPLAARSGDDKVKQTLELARTLYTRGNDAFIAGNMVWADAFLDEALSVLEDAARLASDPLQTETRQRERYAEVLDDVRAFQATYQDLRGGLSAKDVKLHDAKIERTRDMIYRAQVMVRDGLYQEATELLERVHEVYISVLNELLASTALVYDTKFKTPMEEFEYELARYRSYEELIPIALDQFKPDEFTLKLSERYVQDGRTAHGAAEKQAAGGDHPAAISTLQDATKRLQTALRTIGLEVPQ
;
A
#
# COMPACT_ATOMS: atom_id res chain seq x y z
N MET A 1 -52.09 -14.38 -32.16
CA MET A 1 -53.00 -14.67 -33.29
C MET A 1 -52.22 -14.43 -34.57
N LYS A 2 -51.95 -15.46 -35.42
CA LYS A 2 -51.16 -15.41 -36.69
C LYS A 2 -49.67 -14.98 -36.52
N VAL A 3 -48.61 -15.78 -36.75
CA VAL A 3 -48.26 -16.72 -37.84
C VAL A 3 -48.36 -16.00 -39.20
N THR A 4 -47.33 -15.76 -40.01
CA THR A 4 -46.27 -16.63 -40.60
C THR A 4 -45.12 -15.68 -41.06
N ALA A 5 -43.95 -16.06 -41.60
CA ALA A 5 -43.38 -17.31 -42.13
C ALA A 5 -41.83 -17.31 -42.07
N ILE A 6 -41.23 -18.46 -42.39
CA ILE A 6 -39.81 -18.63 -42.76
C ILE A 6 -39.70 -18.64 -44.29
N ARG A 7 -38.68 -18.01 -44.87
CA ARG A 7 -38.23 -18.31 -46.25
C ARG A 7 -36.74 -17.98 -46.44
N TYR A 8 -35.90 -19.00 -46.40
CA TYR A 8 -34.53 -18.94 -46.94
C TYR A 8 -34.58 -18.63 -48.45
N TRP A 9 -33.51 -18.03 -49.00
CA TRP A 9 -32.97 -18.26 -50.35
C TRP A 9 -31.61 -17.55 -50.51
N LEU A 10 -30.54 -18.33 -50.65
CA LEU A 10 -29.38 -18.08 -51.50
C LEU A 10 -29.62 -18.92 -52.79
N PRO A 11 -29.06 -18.61 -53.99
CA PRO A 11 -27.64 -18.25 -54.18
C PRO A 11 -27.35 -17.28 -55.37
N LEU A 12 -26.08 -17.29 -55.82
CA LEU A 12 -25.45 -16.73 -57.03
C LEU A 12 -24.93 -15.27 -57.01
N LEU A 13 -23.61 -15.17 -56.84
CA LEU A 13 -22.64 -14.57 -57.79
C LEU A 13 -23.18 -13.47 -58.73
N ALA A 14 -22.91 -12.21 -58.36
CA ALA A 14 -22.71 -11.12 -59.30
C ALA A 14 -21.22 -10.73 -59.29
N LEU A 15 -20.53 -10.95 -60.41
CA LEU A 15 -19.14 -10.57 -60.59
C LEU A 15 -19.06 -9.05 -60.84
N PHE A 16 -19.05 -8.24 -59.79
CA PHE A 16 -18.78 -6.81 -59.91
C PHE A 16 -17.29 -6.53 -59.73
N ALA A 17 -16.61 -6.27 -60.85
CA ALA A 17 -15.29 -5.64 -60.84
C ALA A 17 -15.45 -4.17 -60.45
N ALA A 18 -15.56 -3.90 -59.16
CA ALA A 18 -15.41 -2.57 -58.59
C ALA A 18 -14.01 -2.48 -57.98
N SER A 19 -13.10 -1.78 -58.66
CA SER A 19 -11.86 -1.33 -58.02
C SER A 19 -12.24 -0.46 -56.82
N PRO A 20 -11.87 -0.79 -55.57
CA PRO A 20 -11.96 0.17 -54.50
C PRO A 20 -10.97 1.29 -54.84
N ALA A 21 -11.48 2.51 -54.95
CA ALA A 21 -10.62 3.68 -54.88
C ALA A 21 -9.92 3.62 -53.51
N LEU A 22 -8.59 3.68 -53.53
CA LEU A 22 -7.79 3.86 -52.32
C LEU A 22 -8.21 5.19 -51.69
N GLY A 23 -9.02 5.12 -50.63
CA GLY A 23 -9.09 6.17 -49.64
C GLY A 23 -7.89 6.00 -48.72
N ASP A 24 -7.14 7.07 -48.49
CA ASP A 24 -6.00 7.08 -47.58
C ASP A 24 -6.47 6.85 -46.13
N GLY A 25 -6.62 5.58 -45.77
CA GLY A 25 -6.43 5.15 -44.39
C GLY A 25 -4.92 5.11 -44.12
N GLU A 26 -4.50 5.48 -42.91
CA GLU A 26 -3.11 5.36 -42.51
C GLU A 26 -2.62 3.92 -42.75
N ASP A 27 -1.49 3.79 -43.46
CA ASP A 27 -0.89 2.51 -43.84
C ASP A 27 -0.20 1.89 -42.62
N VAL A 28 -1.02 1.49 -41.64
CA VAL A 28 -0.58 0.81 -40.43
C VAL A 28 0.02 -0.53 -40.87
N ALA A 29 1.33 -0.64 -40.75
CA ALA A 29 2.05 -1.86 -41.11
C ALA A 29 1.42 -3.06 -40.38
N PRO A 30 1.20 -4.20 -41.08
CA PRO A 30 0.57 -5.34 -40.46
C PRO A 30 1.39 -5.82 -39.25
N PRO A 31 0.74 -6.23 -38.16
CA PRO A 31 1.39 -6.52 -36.88
C PRO A 31 2.46 -7.60 -37.08
N SER A 32 3.64 -7.36 -36.50
CA SER A 32 4.74 -8.31 -36.60
C SER A 32 4.43 -9.55 -35.77
N ARG A 33 5.05 -10.66 -36.14
CA ARG A 33 4.92 -11.92 -35.40
C ARG A 33 5.39 -11.80 -33.95
N GLU A 34 6.31 -10.88 -33.65
CA GLU A 34 6.81 -10.68 -32.30
C GLU A 34 5.79 -9.93 -31.42
N GLU A 35 5.13 -8.89 -31.95
CA GLU A 35 4.08 -8.13 -31.25
C GLU A 35 2.90 -9.05 -30.87
N VAL A 36 2.34 -9.78 -31.85
CA VAL A 36 1.25 -10.75 -31.61
C VAL A 36 1.67 -11.85 -30.61
N GLN A 37 2.94 -12.24 -30.57
CA GLN A 37 3.44 -13.22 -29.61
C GLN A 37 3.53 -12.66 -28.18
N GLN A 38 3.91 -11.38 -28.03
CA GLN A 38 3.91 -10.69 -26.74
C GLN A 38 2.47 -10.52 -26.21
N GLU A 39 1.54 -10.18 -27.10
CA GLU A 39 0.13 -10.02 -26.77
C GLU A 39 -0.54 -11.35 -26.39
N LEU A 40 -0.25 -12.44 -27.12
CA LEU A 40 -0.65 -13.81 -26.73
C LEU A 40 -0.19 -14.16 -25.32
N TYR A 41 1.01 -13.76 -24.92
CA TYR A 41 1.51 -13.97 -23.56
C TYR A 41 0.74 -13.13 -22.54
N LEU A 42 0.50 -11.84 -22.83
CA LEU A 42 -0.26 -10.93 -21.97
C LEU A 42 -1.69 -11.41 -21.74
N VAL A 43 -2.45 -11.68 -22.81
CA VAL A 43 -3.84 -12.17 -22.73
C VAL A 43 -3.91 -13.48 -21.96
N LYS A 44 -3.00 -14.42 -22.22
CA LYS A 44 -2.92 -15.69 -21.47
C LYS A 44 -2.65 -15.47 -19.98
N MET A 45 -1.71 -14.57 -19.65
CA MET A 45 -1.36 -14.23 -18.28
C MET A 45 -2.56 -13.63 -17.55
N LEU A 46 -3.28 -12.70 -18.17
CA LEU A 46 -4.50 -12.10 -17.61
C LEU A 46 -5.61 -13.14 -17.42
N ILE A 47 -5.88 -14.02 -18.41
CA ILE A 47 -6.90 -15.08 -18.30
C ILE A 47 -6.57 -16.12 -17.20
N THR A 48 -5.28 -16.34 -16.92
CA THR A 48 -4.82 -17.40 -15.99
C THR A 48 -4.59 -16.89 -14.57
N ASN A 49 -3.99 -15.70 -14.43
CA ASN A 49 -3.50 -15.19 -13.15
C ASN A 49 -4.32 -14.01 -12.60
N SER A 50 -5.28 -13.47 -13.36
CA SER A 50 -6.08 -12.34 -12.88
C SER A 50 -7.05 -12.74 -11.76
N PRO A 51 -7.12 -11.98 -10.65
CA PRO A 51 -8.05 -12.25 -9.55
C PRO A 51 -9.54 -12.15 -9.94
N LEU A 52 -9.86 -11.74 -11.18
CA LEU A 52 -11.22 -11.76 -11.75
C LEU A 52 -11.83 -13.17 -11.75
N ALA A 53 -11.05 -14.19 -12.09
CA ALA A 53 -11.53 -15.58 -12.11
C ALA A 53 -11.87 -16.11 -10.70
N ALA A 54 -11.10 -15.70 -9.69
CA ALA A 54 -11.29 -16.12 -8.30
C ALA A 54 -12.42 -15.38 -7.55
N ARG A 55 -12.94 -14.27 -8.12
CA ARG A 55 -13.89 -13.37 -7.43
C ARG A 55 -15.29 -13.31 -8.06
N SER A 56 -15.52 -13.98 -9.19
CA SER A 56 -16.80 -13.90 -9.90
C SER A 56 -17.90 -14.78 -9.28
N GLY A 57 -18.64 -14.21 -8.31
CA GLY A 57 -19.99 -14.68 -7.99
C GLY A 57 -20.97 -14.41 -9.13
N ASP A 58 -20.78 -13.31 -9.85
CA ASP A 58 -21.63 -12.82 -10.95
C ASP A 58 -21.47 -13.66 -12.23
N ASP A 59 -22.61 -14.13 -12.76
CA ASP A 59 -22.69 -14.91 -14.01
C ASP A 59 -22.31 -14.09 -15.25
N LYS A 60 -22.44 -12.75 -15.23
CA LYS A 60 -21.98 -11.88 -16.31
C LYS A 60 -20.46 -11.90 -16.41
N VAL A 61 -19.76 -11.72 -15.29
CA VAL A 61 -18.27 -11.76 -15.28
C VAL A 61 -17.76 -13.11 -15.76
N LYS A 62 -18.43 -14.22 -15.39
CA LYS A 62 -18.11 -15.56 -15.93
C LYS A 62 -18.30 -15.62 -17.46
N GLN A 63 -19.43 -15.13 -17.98
CA GLN A 63 -19.69 -15.11 -19.43
C GLN A 63 -18.65 -14.27 -20.19
N THR A 64 -18.27 -13.10 -19.66
CA THR A 64 -17.25 -12.24 -20.24
C THR A 64 -15.86 -12.91 -20.23
N LEU A 65 -15.49 -13.61 -19.14
CA LEU A 65 -14.23 -14.37 -19.08
C LEU A 65 -14.20 -15.56 -20.05
N GLU A 66 -15.31 -16.27 -20.25
CA GLU A 66 -15.39 -17.36 -21.25
C GLU A 66 -15.36 -16.84 -22.70
N LEU A 67 -15.89 -15.63 -22.95
CA LEU A 67 -15.71 -14.95 -24.23
C LEU A 67 -14.23 -14.61 -24.47
N ALA A 68 -13.52 -14.05 -23.48
CA ALA A 68 -12.09 -13.78 -23.58
C ALA A 68 -11.25 -15.06 -23.82
N ARG A 69 -11.58 -16.19 -23.17
CA ARG A 69 -10.97 -17.50 -23.46
C ARG A 69 -11.19 -17.93 -24.90
N THR A 70 -12.41 -17.76 -25.41
CA THR A 70 -12.77 -18.12 -26.79
C THR A 70 -12.00 -17.28 -27.82
N LEU A 71 -11.89 -15.97 -27.57
CA LEU A 71 -11.13 -15.04 -28.41
C LEU A 71 -9.64 -15.35 -28.39
N TYR A 72 -9.05 -15.56 -27.21
CA TYR A 72 -7.67 -16.01 -27.04
C TYR A 72 -7.36 -17.28 -27.84
N THR A 73 -8.24 -18.29 -27.80
CA THR A 73 -8.06 -19.52 -28.61
C THR A 73 -8.06 -19.23 -30.10
N ARG A 74 -8.96 -18.39 -30.60
CA ARG A 74 -9.00 -17.98 -32.02
C ARG A 74 -7.77 -17.19 -32.44
N GLY A 75 -7.28 -16.28 -31.59
CA GLY A 75 -6.04 -15.53 -31.82
C GLY A 75 -4.83 -16.45 -31.91
N ASN A 76 -4.71 -17.40 -30.98
CA ASN A 76 -3.66 -18.43 -31.00
C ASN A 76 -3.72 -19.32 -32.25
N ASP A 77 -4.90 -19.75 -32.68
CA ASP A 77 -5.07 -20.57 -33.89
C ASP A 77 -4.70 -19.78 -35.16
N ALA A 78 -5.09 -18.50 -35.24
CA ALA A 78 -4.69 -17.61 -36.33
C ALA A 78 -3.16 -17.36 -36.36
N PHE A 79 -2.54 -17.19 -35.19
CA PHE A 79 -1.08 -17.06 -35.07
C PHE A 79 -0.34 -18.32 -35.54
N ILE A 80 -0.82 -19.51 -35.16
CA ILE A 80 -0.27 -20.79 -35.64
C ILE A 80 -0.44 -20.94 -37.16
N ALA A 81 -1.57 -20.48 -37.71
CA ALA A 81 -1.82 -20.44 -39.15
C ALA A 81 -0.99 -19.38 -39.90
N GLY A 82 -0.16 -18.59 -39.21
CA GLY A 82 0.66 -17.53 -39.81
C GLY A 82 -0.09 -16.25 -40.15
N ASN A 83 -1.34 -16.13 -39.70
CA ASN A 83 -2.25 -15.04 -40.06
C ASN A 83 -2.27 -13.94 -38.98
N MET A 84 -1.21 -13.12 -38.95
CA MET A 84 -0.98 -12.13 -37.89
C MET A 84 -2.12 -11.12 -37.73
N VAL A 85 -2.65 -10.59 -38.84
CA VAL A 85 -3.76 -9.60 -38.83
C VAL A 85 -5.01 -10.11 -38.11
N TRP A 86 -5.34 -11.39 -38.27
CA TRP A 86 -6.49 -11.99 -37.58
C TRP A 86 -6.16 -12.45 -36.16
N ALA A 87 -4.89 -12.75 -35.87
CA ALA A 87 -4.46 -13.10 -34.53
C ALA A 87 -4.55 -11.89 -33.60
N ASP A 88 -3.92 -10.79 -34.01
CA ASP A 88 -3.96 -9.44 -33.42
C ASP A 88 -5.40 -8.98 -33.13
N ALA A 89 -6.27 -8.93 -34.16
CA ALA A 89 -7.67 -8.53 -34.00
C ALA A 89 -8.49 -9.41 -33.03
N PHE A 90 -8.15 -10.69 -32.83
CA PHE A 90 -8.81 -11.53 -31.82
C PHE A 90 -8.25 -11.32 -30.40
N LEU A 91 -7.01 -10.85 -30.27
CA LEU A 91 -6.36 -10.61 -28.99
C LEU A 91 -6.70 -9.21 -28.45
N ASP A 92 -6.76 -8.20 -29.31
CA ASP A 92 -7.27 -6.86 -29.01
C ASP A 92 -8.71 -6.93 -28.46
N GLU A 93 -9.58 -7.66 -29.14
CA GLU A 93 -10.95 -7.91 -28.67
C GLU A 93 -10.95 -8.68 -27.34
N ALA A 94 -10.01 -9.62 -27.13
CA ALA A 94 -9.88 -10.32 -25.85
C ALA A 94 -9.43 -9.39 -24.72
N LEU A 95 -8.51 -8.44 -24.98
CA LEU A 95 -8.09 -7.42 -24.02
C LEU A 95 -9.25 -6.48 -23.65
N SER A 96 -9.99 -5.98 -24.64
CA SER A 96 -11.19 -5.15 -24.44
C SER A 96 -12.23 -5.87 -23.56
N VAL A 97 -12.54 -7.13 -23.86
CA VAL A 97 -13.44 -7.97 -23.08
C VAL A 97 -12.92 -8.23 -21.65
N LEU A 98 -11.59 -8.33 -21.45
CA LEU A 98 -10.99 -8.46 -20.12
C LEU A 98 -11.04 -7.15 -19.31
N GLU A 99 -10.92 -5.98 -19.94
CA GLU A 99 -11.14 -4.69 -19.28
C GLU A 99 -12.58 -4.54 -18.82
N ASP A 100 -13.55 -4.89 -19.65
CA ASP A 100 -14.97 -4.88 -19.28
C ASP A 100 -15.25 -5.87 -18.15
N ALA A 101 -14.65 -7.07 -18.18
CA ALA A 101 -14.70 -8.01 -17.06
C ALA A 101 -14.12 -7.40 -15.77
N ALA A 102 -13.04 -6.61 -15.85
CA ALA A 102 -12.44 -5.94 -14.71
C ALA A 102 -13.32 -4.81 -14.13
N ARG A 103 -13.99 -4.06 -15.00
CA ARG A 103 -14.97 -3.03 -14.61
C ARG A 103 -16.22 -3.67 -13.99
N LEU A 104 -16.73 -4.77 -14.56
CA LEU A 104 -17.87 -5.52 -14.02
C LEU A 104 -17.56 -6.22 -12.68
N ALA A 105 -16.35 -6.76 -12.52
CA ALA A 105 -15.90 -7.37 -11.26
C ALA A 105 -15.57 -6.35 -10.16
N SER A 106 -15.50 -5.06 -10.50
CA SER A 106 -15.42 -3.96 -9.53
C SER A 106 -16.79 -3.69 -8.92
N ASP A 107 -17.28 -4.67 -8.14
CA ASP A 107 -18.59 -4.65 -7.49
C ASP A 107 -18.75 -3.36 -6.64
N PRO A 108 -19.74 -2.51 -6.93
CA PRO A 108 -20.01 -1.29 -6.16
C PRO A 108 -20.27 -1.58 -4.68
N LEU A 109 -20.92 -2.70 -4.34
CA LEU A 109 -21.22 -3.09 -2.96
C LEU A 109 -19.94 -3.50 -2.21
N GLN A 110 -19.01 -4.21 -2.86
CA GLN A 110 -17.70 -4.52 -2.26
C GLN A 110 -16.78 -3.31 -2.19
N THR A 111 -16.97 -2.33 -3.06
CA THR A 111 -16.23 -1.06 -3.03
C THR A 111 -16.73 -0.20 -1.87
N GLU A 112 -18.04 -0.03 -1.73
CA GLU A 112 -18.64 0.64 -0.57
C GLU A 112 -18.33 -0.10 0.75
N THR A 113 -18.37 -1.43 0.76
CA THR A 113 -18.01 -2.24 1.95
C THR A 113 -16.56 -2.00 2.37
N ARG A 114 -15.60 -2.04 1.44
CA ARG A 114 -14.19 -1.74 1.75
C ARG A 114 -13.98 -0.30 2.21
N GLN A 115 -14.69 0.66 1.63
CA GLN A 115 -14.64 2.06 2.08
C GLN A 115 -15.24 2.23 3.50
N ARG A 116 -16.32 1.50 3.83
CA ARG A 116 -16.91 1.43 5.18
C ARG A 116 -15.95 0.81 6.19
N GLU A 117 -15.31 -0.31 5.84
CA GLU A 117 -14.31 -1.00 6.68
C GLU A 117 -13.11 -0.09 6.95
N ARG A 118 -12.55 0.53 5.91
CA ARG A 118 -11.43 1.47 6.03
C ARG A 118 -11.79 2.71 6.86
N TYR A 119 -12.99 3.27 6.69
CA TYR A 119 -13.46 4.36 7.53
C TYR A 119 -13.54 3.95 9.01
N ALA A 120 -14.02 2.73 9.31
CA ALA A 120 -14.11 2.22 10.67
C ALA A 120 -12.73 2.00 11.31
N GLU A 121 -11.78 1.41 10.56
CA GLU A 121 -10.38 1.24 10.96
C GLU A 121 -9.75 2.58 11.39
N VAL A 122 -9.74 3.58 10.49
CA VAL A 122 -9.14 4.90 10.77
C VAL A 122 -9.88 5.65 11.89
N LEU A 123 -11.20 5.46 12.02
CA LEU A 123 -11.96 6.06 13.13
C LEU A 123 -11.60 5.46 14.49
N ASP A 124 -11.40 4.14 14.56
CA ASP A 124 -10.99 3.47 15.80
C ASP A 124 -9.53 3.79 16.17
N ASP A 125 -8.65 3.95 15.18
CA ASP A 125 -7.32 4.53 15.41
C ASP A 125 -7.41 5.95 16.00
N VAL A 126 -8.16 6.86 15.36
CA VAL A 126 -8.35 8.23 15.88
C VAL A 126 -8.88 8.21 17.32
N ARG A 127 -9.79 7.29 17.67
CA ARG A 127 -10.29 7.11 19.04
C ARG A 127 -9.23 6.58 20.01
N ALA A 128 -8.40 5.62 19.60
CA ALA A 128 -7.32 5.09 20.42
C ALA A 128 -6.27 6.18 20.71
N PHE A 129 -5.86 6.93 19.67
CA PHE A 129 -4.96 8.08 19.81
C PHE A 129 -5.56 9.21 20.67
N GLN A 130 -6.87 9.43 20.60
CA GLN A 130 -7.60 10.33 21.49
C GLN A 130 -7.51 9.90 22.97
N ALA A 131 -7.73 8.61 23.26
CA ALA A 131 -7.64 8.07 24.61
C ALA A 131 -6.22 8.23 25.17
N THR A 132 -5.20 7.79 24.41
CA THR A 132 -3.78 7.94 24.77
C THR A 132 -3.40 9.38 25.08
N TYR A 133 -3.89 10.36 24.29
CA TYR A 133 -3.65 11.77 24.61
C TYR A 133 -4.32 12.19 25.93
N GLN A 134 -5.56 11.80 26.20
CA GLN A 134 -6.25 12.16 27.45
C GLN A 134 -5.57 11.58 28.69
N ASP A 135 -5.08 10.33 28.60
CA ASP A 135 -4.35 9.68 29.69
C ASP A 135 -3.03 10.40 30.00
N LEU A 136 -2.26 10.76 28.96
CA LEU A 136 -1.01 11.53 29.11
C LEU A 136 -1.26 12.96 29.57
N ARG A 137 -2.34 13.60 29.14
CA ARG A 137 -2.69 15.01 29.43
C ARG A 137 -2.73 15.33 30.91
N GLY A 138 -3.09 14.36 31.77
CA GLY A 138 -3.11 14.53 33.23
C GLY A 138 -1.73 14.78 33.86
N GLY A 139 -0.64 14.37 33.21
CA GLY A 139 0.74 14.55 33.69
C GLY A 139 1.45 15.81 33.15
N LEU A 140 0.81 16.57 32.26
CA LEU A 140 1.45 17.68 31.55
C LEU A 140 1.39 19.01 32.30
N SER A 141 2.33 19.92 31.99
CA SER A 141 2.25 21.29 32.49
C SER A 141 1.09 22.06 31.85
N ALA A 142 0.52 23.03 32.56
CA ALA A 142 -0.59 23.85 32.06
C ALA A 142 -0.24 24.62 30.76
N LYS A 143 1.04 24.85 30.48
CA LYS A 143 1.51 25.46 29.23
C LYS A 143 1.43 24.47 28.06
N ASP A 144 1.83 23.23 28.28
CA ASP A 144 1.91 22.20 27.25
C ASP A 144 0.51 21.67 26.94
N VAL A 145 -0.32 21.46 27.97
CA VAL A 145 -1.78 21.22 27.81
C VAL A 145 -2.39 22.27 26.88
N LYS A 146 -2.14 23.56 27.12
CA LYS A 146 -2.70 24.65 26.29
C LYS A 146 -2.16 24.64 24.85
N LEU A 147 -0.91 24.25 24.63
CA LEU A 147 -0.30 24.15 23.31
C LEU A 147 -0.90 23.00 22.49
N HIS A 148 -1.00 21.81 23.09
CA HIS A 148 -1.46 20.60 22.41
C HIS A 148 -2.99 20.56 22.28
N ASP A 149 -3.74 21.01 23.30
CA ASP A 149 -5.19 21.19 23.19
C ASP A 149 -5.52 22.13 22.02
N ALA A 150 -4.79 23.22 21.80
CA ALA A 150 -5.04 24.15 20.69
C ALA A 150 -4.80 23.53 19.29
N LYS A 151 -3.98 22.46 19.17
CA LYS A 151 -3.86 21.66 17.95
C LYS A 151 -5.05 20.69 17.81
N ILE A 152 -5.40 20.01 18.91
CA ILE A 152 -6.48 19.02 18.97
C ILE A 152 -7.87 19.63 18.79
N GLU A 153 -8.14 20.83 19.30
CA GLU A 153 -9.42 21.53 19.11
C GLU A 153 -9.75 21.72 17.62
N ARG A 154 -8.73 21.90 16.77
CA ARG A 154 -8.91 22.05 15.31
C ARG A 154 -9.40 20.76 14.64
N THR A 155 -9.16 19.59 15.23
CA THR A 155 -9.59 18.29 14.67
C THR A 155 -11.07 18.01 14.93
N ARG A 156 -11.72 18.69 15.89
CA ARG A 156 -13.14 18.43 16.23
C ARG A 156 -14.10 18.68 15.06
N ASP A 157 -13.91 19.78 14.33
CA ASP A 157 -14.69 20.06 13.11
C ASP A 157 -14.48 18.99 12.04
N MET A 158 -13.24 18.52 11.88
CA MET A 158 -12.87 17.50 10.89
C MET A 158 -13.56 16.16 11.21
N ILE A 159 -13.54 15.72 12.48
CA ILE A 159 -14.23 14.50 12.94
C ILE A 159 -15.74 14.64 12.73
N TYR A 160 -16.34 15.77 13.10
CA TYR A 160 -17.78 16.00 12.90
C TYR A 160 -18.17 15.97 11.42
N ARG A 161 -17.39 16.62 10.55
CA ARG A 161 -17.63 16.61 9.10
C ARG A 161 -17.46 15.23 8.48
N ALA A 162 -16.50 14.43 8.92
CA ALA A 162 -16.34 13.04 8.49
C ALA A 162 -17.57 12.18 8.88
N GLN A 163 -18.12 12.40 10.07
CA GLN A 163 -19.38 11.73 10.49
C GLN A 163 -20.59 12.17 9.65
N VAL A 164 -20.65 13.43 9.22
CA VAL A 164 -21.70 13.90 8.28
C VAL A 164 -21.52 13.26 6.91
N MET A 165 -20.31 13.29 6.35
CA MET A 165 -19.97 12.67 5.04
C MET A 165 -20.39 11.20 4.96
N VAL A 166 -20.17 10.42 6.03
CA VAL A 166 -20.62 9.01 6.09
C VAL A 166 -22.14 8.85 6.02
N ARG A 167 -22.93 9.80 6.53
CA ARG A 167 -24.41 9.75 6.41
C ARG A 167 -24.87 9.98 4.96
N ASP A 168 -24.06 10.65 4.16
CA ASP A 168 -24.28 10.92 2.74
C ASP A 168 -23.61 9.86 1.84
N GLY A 169 -23.01 8.82 2.42
CA GLY A 169 -22.33 7.72 1.70
C GLY A 169 -20.89 8.04 1.25
N LEU A 170 -20.35 9.21 1.60
CA LEU A 170 -19.04 9.71 1.21
C LEU A 170 -17.93 9.14 2.11
N TYR A 171 -17.79 7.81 2.11
CA TYR A 171 -16.87 7.09 2.98
C TYR A 171 -15.39 7.37 2.69
N GLN A 172 -15.04 7.60 1.41
CA GLN A 172 -13.66 7.90 1.03
C GLN A 172 -13.23 9.28 1.53
N GLU A 173 -14.03 10.31 1.26
CA GLU A 173 -13.77 11.69 1.67
C GLU A 173 -13.78 11.83 3.20
N ALA A 174 -14.63 11.06 3.88
CA ALA A 174 -14.63 10.95 5.33
C ALA A 174 -13.33 10.31 5.87
N THR A 175 -12.83 9.26 5.20
CA THR A 175 -11.57 8.59 5.55
C THR A 175 -10.39 9.54 5.40
N GLU A 176 -10.23 10.18 4.24
CA GLU A 176 -9.16 11.17 4.00
C GLU A 176 -9.18 12.32 5.03
N LEU A 177 -10.37 12.68 5.52
CA LEU A 177 -10.53 13.70 6.56
C LEU A 177 -10.12 13.19 7.96
N LEU A 178 -10.34 11.91 8.27
CA LEU A 178 -9.87 11.28 9.51
C LEU A 178 -8.37 10.96 9.48
N GLU A 179 -7.79 10.60 8.34
CA GLU A 179 -6.34 10.38 8.20
C GLU A 179 -5.55 11.66 8.55
N ARG A 180 -6.00 12.83 8.08
CA ARG A 180 -5.46 14.13 8.51
C ARG A 180 -5.66 14.43 10.01
N VAL A 181 -6.68 13.86 10.65
CA VAL A 181 -6.83 13.96 12.12
C VAL A 181 -5.83 13.05 12.83
N HIS A 182 -5.65 11.82 12.34
CA HIS A 182 -4.69 10.84 12.84
C HIS A 182 -3.26 11.39 12.79
N GLU A 183 -2.84 12.02 11.68
CA GLU A 183 -1.56 12.73 11.56
C GLU A 183 -1.34 13.79 12.65
N VAL A 184 -2.37 14.58 12.99
CA VAL A 184 -2.28 15.59 14.07
C VAL A 184 -2.10 14.93 15.44
N TYR A 185 -2.76 13.81 15.70
CA TYR A 185 -2.55 13.06 16.94
C TYR A 185 -1.17 12.41 17.02
N ILE A 186 -0.67 11.80 15.93
CA ILE A 186 0.72 11.29 15.87
C ILE A 186 1.71 12.43 16.16
N SER A 187 1.55 13.58 15.50
CA SER A 187 2.41 14.75 15.73
C SER A 187 2.40 15.19 17.19
N VAL A 188 1.22 15.30 17.81
CA VAL A 188 1.09 15.69 19.23
C VAL A 188 1.68 14.63 20.16
N LEU A 189 1.39 13.35 19.97
CA LEU A 189 1.94 12.29 20.82
C LEU A 189 3.47 12.18 20.68
N ASN A 190 4.03 12.36 19.49
CA ASN A 190 5.47 12.40 19.28
C ASN A 190 6.11 13.61 19.97
N GLU A 191 5.47 14.79 19.94
CA GLU A 191 5.91 15.96 20.72
C GLU A 191 5.83 15.71 22.25
N LEU A 192 4.81 15.00 22.73
CA LEU A 192 4.69 14.63 24.15
C LEU A 192 5.74 13.59 24.58
N LEU A 193 6.03 12.60 23.74
CA LEU A 193 7.06 11.60 24.02
C LEU A 193 8.46 12.22 23.95
N ALA A 194 8.73 13.09 22.97
CA ALA A 194 9.98 13.84 22.88
C ALA A 194 10.15 14.83 24.04
N SER A 195 9.10 15.55 24.44
CA SER A 195 9.16 16.43 25.61
C SER A 195 9.26 15.67 26.92
N THR A 196 8.67 14.47 27.03
CA THR A 196 8.89 13.58 28.18
C THR A 196 10.34 13.08 28.21
N ALA A 197 10.90 12.66 27.07
CA ALA A 197 12.32 12.30 26.97
C ALA A 197 13.27 13.48 27.29
N LEU A 198 12.86 14.72 27.00
CA LEU A 198 13.62 15.94 27.32
C LEU A 198 13.42 16.44 28.76
N VAL A 199 12.26 16.18 29.38
CA VAL A 199 11.96 16.44 30.80
C VAL A 199 12.55 15.35 31.70
N TYR A 200 12.83 14.16 31.14
CA TYR A 200 13.88 13.25 31.58
C TYR A 200 15.30 13.81 31.28
N ASP A 201 15.51 15.11 31.55
CA ASP A 201 16.79 15.61 32.05
C ASP A 201 16.99 15.01 33.45
N THR A 202 17.29 13.71 33.42
CA THR A 202 17.01 12.82 34.53
C THR A 202 18.02 13.11 35.62
N LYS A 203 17.54 13.55 36.78
CA LYS A 203 18.35 13.52 38.01
C LYS A 203 18.47 12.08 38.49
N PHE A 204 19.18 11.27 37.72
CA PHE A 204 19.66 9.96 38.13
C PHE A 204 20.40 10.14 39.46
N LYS A 205 20.00 9.38 40.48
CA LYS A 205 20.60 9.45 41.81
C LYS A 205 21.99 8.81 41.80
N THR A 206 22.25 7.93 40.83
CA THR A 206 23.55 7.29 40.60
C THR A 206 23.81 7.06 39.11
N PRO A 207 25.07 7.02 38.65
CA PRO A 207 25.42 6.59 37.30
C PRO A 207 24.98 5.16 36.93
N MET A 208 24.68 4.31 37.92
CA MET A 208 24.17 2.96 37.66
C MET A 208 22.70 2.98 37.22
N GLU A 209 21.89 3.85 37.83
CA GLU A 209 20.49 4.10 37.44
C GLU A 209 20.41 4.69 36.00
N GLU A 210 21.35 5.58 35.65
CA GLU A 210 21.51 6.12 34.29
C GLU A 210 21.88 5.03 33.27
N PHE A 211 22.82 4.16 33.62
CA PHE A 211 23.22 3.04 32.77
C PHE A 211 22.07 2.05 32.54
N GLU A 212 21.31 1.70 33.59
CA GLU A 212 20.12 0.83 33.47
C GLU A 212 19.03 1.44 32.58
N TYR A 213 18.82 2.76 32.66
CA TYR A 213 17.88 3.49 31.80
C TYR A 213 18.31 3.47 30.32
N GLU A 214 19.57 3.82 30.00
CA GLU A 214 20.06 3.78 28.63
C GLU A 214 20.12 2.35 28.06
N LEU A 215 20.29 1.34 28.93
CA LEU A 215 20.23 -0.08 28.55
C LEU A 215 18.81 -0.52 28.16
N ALA A 216 17.80 -0.09 28.91
CA ALA A 216 16.40 -0.31 28.52
C ALA A 216 16.09 0.38 27.19
N ARG A 217 16.53 1.63 27.01
CA ARG A 217 16.36 2.41 25.78
C ARG A 217 17.04 1.75 24.57
N TYR A 218 18.28 1.26 24.72
CA TYR A 218 18.97 0.51 23.67
C TYR A 218 18.17 -0.72 23.23
N ARG A 219 17.72 -1.54 24.19
CA ARG A 219 16.94 -2.77 23.92
C ARG A 219 15.63 -2.48 23.20
N SER A 220 14.91 -1.42 23.59
CA SER A 220 13.69 -1.00 22.89
C SER A 220 13.92 -0.70 21.41
N TYR A 221 15.04 -0.07 21.05
CA TYR A 221 15.39 0.12 19.63
C TYR A 221 15.87 -1.16 18.94
N GLU A 222 16.51 -2.09 19.65
CA GLU A 222 16.93 -3.38 19.07
C GLU A 222 15.72 -4.26 18.73
N GLU A 223 14.71 -4.29 19.60
CA GLU A 223 13.46 -5.03 19.41
C GLU A 223 12.65 -4.53 18.19
N LEU A 224 12.77 -3.25 17.83
CA LEU A 224 12.14 -2.68 16.63
C LEU A 224 12.80 -3.11 15.31
N ILE A 225 14.07 -3.52 15.30
CA ILE A 225 14.79 -3.91 14.08
C ILE A 225 14.08 -5.04 13.30
N PRO A 226 13.78 -6.22 13.89
CA PRO A 226 13.10 -7.29 13.16
C PRO A 226 11.68 -6.91 12.70
N ILE A 227 10.97 -6.08 13.48
CA ILE A 227 9.62 -5.59 13.13
C ILE A 227 9.70 -4.69 11.90
N ALA A 228 10.64 -3.75 11.87
CA ALA A 228 10.85 -2.87 10.73
C ALA A 228 11.30 -3.65 9.48
N LEU A 229 12.16 -4.67 9.62
CA LEU A 229 12.59 -5.50 8.49
C LEU A 229 11.43 -6.29 7.87
N ASP A 230 10.54 -6.88 8.67
CA ASP A 230 9.36 -7.58 8.16
C ASP A 230 8.31 -6.62 7.56
N GLN A 231 8.11 -5.44 8.15
CA GLN A 231 7.15 -4.46 7.66
C GLN A 231 7.58 -3.81 6.34
N PHE A 232 8.82 -3.32 6.26
CA PHE A 232 9.30 -2.51 5.14
C PHE A 232 9.98 -3.31 4.03
N LYS A 233 10.43 -4.54 4.30
CA LYS A 233 11.02 -5.50 3.34
C LYS A 233 12.06 -4.85 2.41
N PRO A 234 13.12 -4.22 2.97
CA PRO A 234 14.10 -3.47 2.20
C PRO A 234 14.85 -4.33 1.17
N ASP A 235 15.39 -3.69 0.14
CA ASP A 235 16.27 -4.33 -0.84
C ASP A 235 17.59 -4.83 -0.23
N GLU A 236 18.34 -5.66 -0.96
CA GLU A 236 19.56 -6.31 -0.47
C GLU A 236 20.67 -5.32 -0.06
N PHE A 237 20.78 -4.15 -0.70
CA PHE A 237 21.77 -3.14 -0.33
C PHE A 237 21.36 -2.43 0.97
N THR A 238 20.10 -2.03 1.05
CA THR A 238 19.51 -1.39 2.24
C THR A 238 19.55 -2.32 3.46
N LEU A 239 19.23 -3.61 3.27
CA LEU A 239 19.36 -4.66 4.28
C LEU A 239 20.79 -4.72 4.82
N LYS A 240 21.79 -4.96 3.97
CA LYS A 240 23.21 -5.06 4.39
C LYS A 240 23.74 -3.80 5.07
N LEU A 241 23.29 -2.62 4.65
CA LEU A 241 23.65 -1.37 5.28
C LEU A 241 23.05 -1.26 6.70
N SER A 242 21.77 -1.64 6.86
CA SER A 242 21.12 -1.68 8.18
C SER A 242 21.75 -2.71 9.12
N GLU A 243 22.07 -3.92 8.63
CA GLU A 243 22.73 -4.99 9.38
C GLU A 243 24.10 -4.54 9.92
N ARG A 244 24.86 -3.77 9.14
CA ARG A 244 26.14 -3.20 9.59
C ARG A 244 25.94 -2.27 10.78
N TYR A 245 24.97 -1.36 10.73
CA TYR A 245 24.68 -0.46 11.85
C TYR A 245 24.20 -1.22 13.10
N VAL A 246 23.39 -2.28 12.93
CA VAL A 246 22.99 -3.18 14.03
C VAL A 246 24.21 -3.86 14.64
N GLN A 247 25.13 -4.39 13.82
CA GLN A 247 26.32 -5.08 14.29
C GLN A 247 27.31 -4.14 15.00
N ASP A 248 27.51 -2.93 14.47
CA ASP A 248 28.30 -1.88 15.12
C ASP A 248 27.66 -1.47 16.46
N GLY A 249 26.31 -1.39 16.52
CA GLY A 249 25.53 -1.14 17.74
C GLY A 249 25.73 -2.23 18.80
N ARG A 250 25.58 -3.51 18.43
CA ARG A 250 25.81 -4.66 19.33
C ARG A 250 27.25 -4.72 19.85
N THR A 251 28.21 -4.37 19.00
CA THR A 251 29.63 -4.31 19.38
C THR A 251 29.87 -3.22 20.43
N ALA A 252 29.24 -2.05 20.28
CA ALA A 252 29.29 -0.98 21.27
C ALA A 252 28.56 -1.35 22.58
N HIS A 253 27.37 -1.96 22.52
CA HIS A 253 26.66 -2.48 23.69
C HIS A 253 27.54 -3.44 24.53
N GLY A 254 28.15 -4.44 23.88
CA GLY A 254 29.05 -5.38 24.56
C GLY A 254 30.37 -4.78 25.06
N ALA A 255 30.72 -3.55 24.65
CA ALA A 255 31.79 -2.75 25.25
C ALA A 255 31.29 -1.96 26.47
N ALA A 256 30.08 -1.38 26.38
CA ALA A 256 29.42 -0.67 27.47
C ALA A 256 29.18 -1.59 28.69
N GLU A 257 28.70 -2.81 28.49
CA GLU A 257 28.54 -3.80 29.57
C GLU A 257 29.86 -4.11 30.29
N LYS A 258 30.99 -4.16 29.56
CA LYS A 258 32.32 -4.39 30.15
C LYS A 258 32.82 -3.18 30.93
N GLN A 259 32.56 -1.97 30.45
CA GLN A 259 32.89 -0.72 31.17
C GLN A 259 32.09 -0.63 32.47
N ALA A 260 30.78 -0.89 32.42
CA ALA A 260 29.91 -0.92 33.61
C ALA A 260 30.33 -2.00 34.60
N ALA A 261 30.65 -3.22 34.14
CA ALA A 261 31.17 -4.29 34.99
C ALA A 261 32.54 -3.96 35.63
N GLY A 262 33.33 -3.08 35.00
CA GLY A 262 34.55 -2.50 35.56
C GLY A 262 34.33 -1.32 36.51
N GLY A 263 33.08 -0.88 36.71
CA GLY A 263 32.71 0.29 37.51
C GLY A 263 32.80 1.64 36.79
N ASP A 264 33.21 1.66 35.52
CA ASP A 264 33.26 2.88 34.70
C ASP A 264 31.91 3.14 34.03
N HIS A 265 30.91 3.44 34.87
CA HIS A 265 29.56 3.77 34.41
C HIS A 265 29.53 4.99 33.47
N PRO A 266 30.29 6.10 33.68
CA PRO A 266 30.30 7.22 32.73
C PRO A 266 30.75 6.84 31.31
N ALA A 267 31.80 6.03 31.17
CA ALA A 267 32.22 5.54 29.85
C ALA A 267 31.18 4.56 29.26
N ALA A 268 30.57 3.72 30.10
CA ALA A 268 29.53 2.79 29.70
C ALA A 268 28.29 3.49 29.14
N ILE A 269 27.78 4.51 29.82
CA ILE A 269 26.64 5.34 29.41
C ILE A 269 26.90 5.97 28.04
N SER A 270 28.04 6.65 27.88
CA SER A 270 28.42 7.30 26.61
C SER A 270 28.51 6.29 25.45
N THR A 271 29.14 5.14 25.70
CA THR A 271 29.28 4.07 24.70
C THR A 271 27.92 3.46 24.32
N LEU A 272 26.99 3.37 25.27
CA LEU A 272 25.64 2.83 25.10
C LEU A 272 24.71 3.82 24.36
N GLN A 273 24.81 5.12 24.65
CA GLN A 273 24.14 6.17 23.88
C GLN A 273 24.60 6.17 22.40
N ASP A 274 25.89 5.97 22.14
CA ASP A 274 26.40 5.78 20.79
C ASP A 274 25.99 4.44 20.16
N ALA A 275 25.72 3.39 20.96
CA ALA A 275 25.12 2.16 20.46
C ALA A 275 23.66 2.39 20.00
N THR A 276 22.87 3.13 20.79
CA THR A 276 21.48 3.54 20.48
C THR A 276 21.42 4.37 19.19
N LYS A 277 22.32 5.35 19.00
CA LYS A 277 22.41 6.15 17.75
C LYS A 277 22.63 5.29 16.51
N ARG A 278 23.37 4.18 16.61
CA ARG A 278 23.56 3.24 15.50
C ARG A 278 22.28 2.47 15.18
N LEU A 279 21.53 2.01 16.19
CA LEU A 279 20.22 1.37 15.98
C LEU A 279 19.19 2.36 15.39
N GLN A 280 19.12 3.59 15.90
CA GLN A 280 18.31 4.66 15.31
C GLN A 280 18.70 4.97 13.85
N THR A 281 19.97 4.75 13.46
CA THR A 281 20.42 4.89 12.07
C THR A 281 19.99 3.70 11.23
N ALA A 282 20.11 2.47 11.75
CA ALA A 282 19.61 1.26 11.08
C ALA A 282 18.10 1.33 10.78
N LEU A 283 17.28 1.74 11.76
CA LEU A 283 15.83 1.88 11.60
C LEU A 283 15.48 2.91 10.51
N ARG A 284 16.16 4.06 10.48
CA ARG A 284 15.99 5.06 9.41
C ARG A 284 16.45 4.56 8.04
N THR A 285 17.51 3.74 7.98
CA THR A 285 17.92 3.07 6.73
C THR A 285 16.86 2.10 6.24
N ILE A 286 16.18 1.37 7.14
CA ILE A 286 15.07 0.45 6.80
C ILE A 286 13.81 1.21 6.34
N GLY A 287 13.63 2.46 6.77
CA GLY A 287 12.49 3.31 6.40
C GLY A 287 11.59 3.73 7.58
N LEU A 288 11.93 3.32 8.81
CA LEU A 288 11.21 3.75 10.01
C LEU A 288 11.82 5.04 10.57
N GLU A 289 11.05 6.12 10.58
CA GLU A 289 11.44 7.35 11.28
C GLU A 289 11.41 7.13 12.81
N VAL A 290 12.44 7.62 13.49
CA VAL A 290 12.57 7.57 14.94
C VAL A 290 12.96 8.95 15.50
N PRO A 291 12.44 9.35 16.68
CA PRO A 291 12.88 10.58 17.35
C PRO A 291 14.39 10.57 17.62
N GLN A 292 15.01 11.76 17.56
CA GLN A 292 16.42 11.98 17.90
C GLN A 292 16.58 12.11 19.42
#